data_AF-A0A1C5MRX8-F1
#
_entry.id   AF-A0A1C5MRX8-F1
#
_cell.length_a   1.000
_cell.length_b   1.000
_cell.length_c   1.000
_cell.angle_alpha   90.00
_cell.angle_beta   90.00
_cell.angle_gamma   90.00
#
_symmetry.space_group_name_H-M   'P 1'
#
loop_
_entity.id
_entity.type
_entity.pdbx_description
1 polymer ?
#
loop_
_entity_poly.entity_id
_entity_poly.type
_entity_poly.pdbx_seq_one_letter_code
_entity_poly.pdbx_strand_id
1 'polypeptide(L)' 'MGGKVLELQTDKALQKGKELGEKIGEIKGICETAQEFGGSKESLKKKLIEKFNLTEAEAQSHIDKYWKE' A
#
# COMPACT_ATOMS: atom_id res chain seq x y z
N MET A 1 -13.99 -40.39 -1.30
CA MET A 1 -13.06 -39.56 -0.51
C MET A 1 -12.28 -38.69 -1.48
N GLY A 2 -12.27 -37.36 -1.33
CA GLY A 2 -11.47 -36.51 -2.24
C GLY A 2 -11.69 -35.00 -2.18
N GLY A 3 -12.69 -34.48 -1.48
CA GLY A 3 -12.91 -33.04 -1.35
C GLY A 3 -12.31 -32.48 -0.06
N LYS A 4 -10.99 -32.25 -0.01
CA LYS A 4 -10.37 -31.56 1.15
C LYS A 4 -8.98 -30.98 0.87
N VAL A 5 -8.79 -30.18 -0.19
CA VAL A 5 -7.49 -29.48 -0.42
C VAL A 5 -7.62 -28.04 -0.95
N LEU A 6 -8.75 -27.61 -1.54
CA LEU A 6 -8.81 -26.28 -2.17
C LEU A 6 -9.16 -25.10 -1.23
N GLU A 7 -9.80 -25.33 -0.09
CA GLU A 7 -10.25 -24.23 0.78
C GLU A 7 -9.05 -23.49 1.43
N LEU A 8 -8.02 -24.22 1.88
CA LEU A 8 -6.88 -23.61 2.60
C LEU A 8 -5.97 -22.69 1.77
N GLN A 9 -5.92 -22.85 0.45
CA GLN A 9 -5.09 -21.97 -0.41
C GLN A 9 -5.79 -20.65 -0.73
N THR A 10 -7.12 -20.70 -0.86
CA THR A 10 -7.94 -19.53 -1.22
C THR A 10 -7.96 -18.52 -0.08
N ASP A 11 -8.12 -18.97 1.17
CA ASP A 11 -8.12 -18.09 2.34
C ASP A 11 -6.80 -17.34 2.54
N LYS A 12 -5.64 -18.00 2.35
CA LYS A 12 -4.33 -17.34 2.45
C LYS A 12 -4.10 -16.32 1.34
N ALA A 13 -4.56 -16.60 0.12
CA ALA A 13 -4.47 -15.65 -0.98
C ALA A 13 -5.39 -14.45 -0.77
N LEU A 14 -6.60 -14.68 -0.25
CA LEU A 14 -7.56 -13.62 0.06
C LEU A 14 -7.05 -12.72 1.18
N GLN A 15 -6.49 -13.29 2.25
CA GLN A 15 -5.94 -12.55 3.38
C GLN A 15 -4.77 -11.67 2.94
N LYS A 16 -3.82 -12.23 2.18
CA LYS A 16 -2.71 -11.44 1.60
C LYS A 16 -3.21 -10.32 0.69
N GLY A 17 -4.23 -10.58 -0.13
CA GLY A 17 -4.84 -9.57 -0.98
C GLY A 17 -5.48 -8.43 -0.18
N LYS A 18 -6.10 -8.76 0.96
CA LYS A 18 -6.71 -7.78 1.87
C LYS A 18 -5.67 -6.90 2.55
N GLU A 19 -4.59 -7.50 3.07
CA GLU A 19 -3.47 -6.77 3.68
C GLU A 19 -2.77 -5.84 2.68
N LEU A 20 -2.56 -6.31 1.43
CA LEU A 20 -2.04 -5.48 0.34
C LEU A 20 -3.00 -4.33 -0.01
N GLY A 21 -4.29 -4.61 -0.08
CA GLY A 21 -5.33 -3.61 -0.36
C GLY A 21 -5.40 -2.51 0.70
N GLU A 22 -5.33 -2.89 1.99
CA GLU A 22 -5.30 -1.94 3.11
C GLU A 22 -4.04 -1.08 3.07
N LYS A 23 -2.84 -1.67 2.89
CA LYS A 23 -1.60 -0.88 2.72
C LYS A 23 -1.72 0.11 1.56
N ILE A 24 -2.18 -0.34 0.40
CA ILE A 24 -2.30 0.51 -0.79
C ILE A 24 -3.30 1.65 -0.56
N GLY A 25 -4.47 1.36 0.02
CA GLY A 25 -5.48 2.37 0.33
C GLY A 25 -4.96 3.41 1.31
N GLU A 26 -4.22 2.97 2.32
CA GLU A 26 -3.63 3.86 3.31
C GLU A 26 -2.52 4.73 2.71
N ILE A 27 -1.63 4.17 1.87
CA ILE A 27 -0.62 4.93 1.12
C ILE A 27 -1.27 6.00 0.24
N LYS A 28 -2.33 5.63 -0.49
CA LYS A 28 -3.09 6.56 -1.34
C LYS A 28 -3.69 7.70 -0.51
N GLY A 29 -4.33 7.38 0.61
CA GLY A 29 -4.91 8.37 1.51
C GLY A 29 -3.86 9.36 2.03
N ILE A 30 -2.69 8.87 2.46
CA ILE A 30 -1.60 9.75 2.90
C ILE A 30 -1.08 10.62 1.74
N CYS A 31 -1.00 10.07 0.52
CA CYS A 31 -0.61 10.87 -0.66
C CYS A 31 -1.61 11.98 -0.95
N GLU A 32 -2.90 11.67 -0.99
CA GLU A 32 -3.97 12.64 -1.26
C GLU A 32 -4.05 13.71 -0.17
N THR A 33 -4.01 13.31 1.11
CA THR A 33 -3.98 14.26 2.23
C THR A 33 -2.69 15.10 2.22
N ALA A 34 -1.53 14.51 1.94
CA ALA A 34 -0.30 15.29 1.83
C ALA A 34 -0.40 16.30 0.69
N GLN A 35 -0.97 15.94 -0.46
CA GLN A 35 -1.18 16.87 -1.56
C GLN A 35 -2.18 17.98 -1.21
N GLU A 36 -3.32 17.63 -0.61
CA GLU A 36 -4.37 18.58 -0.22
C GLU A 36 -3.91 19.60 0.83
N PHE A 37 -3.08 19.17 1.78
CA PHE A 37 -2.55 20.01 2.84
C PHE A 37 -1.21 20.68 2.47
N GLY A 38 -0.76 20.58 1.21
CA GLY A 38 0.48 21.23 0.73
C GLY A 38 1.78 20.60 1.25
N GLY A 39 1.74 19.34 1.67
CA GLY A 39 2.91 18.54 2.01
C GLY A 39 3.80 18.27 0.80
N SER A 40 5.07 17.97 1.05
CA SER A 40 6.04 17.66 0.00
C SER A 40 6.16 16.16 -0.26
N LYS A 41 6.42 15.78 -1.52
CA LYS A 41 6.72 14.40 -1.92
C LYS A 41 7.85 13.78 -1.07
N GLU A 42 8.86 14.56 -0.68
CA GLU A 42 9.95 14.09 0.19
C GLU A 42 9.49 13.70 1.60
N SER A 43 8.69 14.54 2.26
CA SER A 43 8.14 14.27 3.58
C SER A 43 7.20 13.07 3.56
N LEU A 44 6.40 12.98 2.51
CA LEU A 44 5.52 11.84 2.26
C LEU A 44 6.32 10.55 2.06
N LYS A 45 7.39 10.59 1.26
CA LYS A 45 8.27 9.44 1.00
C LYS A 45 8.87 8.89 2.29
N LYS A 46 9.45 9.76 3.14
CA LYS A 46 9.99 9.35 4.46
C LYS A 46 8.90 8.70 5.32
N LYS A 47 7.71 9.31 5.37
CA LYS A 47 6.57 8.80 6.13
C LYS A 47 6.11 7.42 5.63
N LEU A 48 6.10 7.19 4.31
CA LEU A 48 5.74 5.90 3.73
C LEU A 48 6.79 4.82 4.02
N ILE A 49 8.08 5.16 3.93
CA ILE A 49 9.20 4.26 4.27
C ILE A 49 9.10 3.85 5.73
N GLU A 50 8.97 4.80 6.66
CA GLU A 50 8.89 4.51 8.09
C GLU A 50 7.63 3.73 8.46
N LYS A 51 6.47 4.13 7.92
CA LYS A 51 5.18 3.54 8.31
C LYS A 51 4.96 2.15 7.71
N PHE A 52 5.39 1.92 6.48
CA PHE A 52 5.14 0.67 5.76
C PHE A 52 6.37 -0.21 5.59
N ASN A 53 7.53 0.21 6.11
CA ASN A 53 8.84 -0.43 5.88
C ASN A 53 9.15 -0.63 4.39
N LEU A 54 8.74 0.34 3.56
CA LEU A 54 8.97 0.32 2.12
C LEU A 54 10.39 0.80 1.82
N THR A 55 10.93 0.34 0.69
CA THR A 55 12.16 0.93 0.17
C THR A 55 11.89 2.33 -0.41
N GLU A 56 12.94 3.14 -0.54
CA GLU A 56 12.83 4.45 -1.17
C GLU A 56 12.21 4.39 -2.57
N ALA A 57 12.55 3.37 -3.35
CA ALA A 57 12.02 3.16 -4.70
C ALA A 57 10.52 2.83 -4.67
N GLU A 58 10.09 1.95 -3.77
CA GLU A 58 8.67 1.62 -3.64
C GLU A 58 7.85 2.81 -3.16
N ALA A 59 8.31 3.51 -2.12
CA ALA A 59 7.65 4.71 -1.64
C ALA A 59 7.54 5.79 -2.73
N GLN A 60 8.62 6.03 -3.49
CA GLN A 60 8.61 6.96 -4.62
C GLN A 60 7.61 6.52 -5.70
N SER A 61 7.58 5.24 -6.06
CA SER A 61 6.66 4.70 -7.07
C SER A 61 5.20 4.82 -6.64
N HIS A 62 4.90 4.59 -5.36
CA HIS A 62 3.56 4.82 -4.82
C HIS A 62 3.16 6.29 -4.86
N ILE A 63 4.05 7.20 -4.49
CA ILE A 63 3.80 8.64 -4.54
C ILE A 63 3.54 9.05 -5.98
N ASP A 64 4.40 8.69 -6.92
CA ASP A 64 4.23 9.02 -8.34
C ASP A 64 2.89 8.51 -8.90
N LYS A 65 2.46 7.32 -8.44
CA LYS A 65 1.19 6.72 -8.86
C LYS A 65 -0.05 7.42 -8.33
N TYR A 66 -0.01 7.97 -7.13
CA TYR A 66 -1.18 8.56 -6.46
C TYR A 66 -1.17 10.09 -6.40
N TRP A 67 0.00 10.70 -6.57
CA TRP A 67 0.18 12.14 -6.60
C TRP A 67 -0.19 12.66 -7.98
N LYS A 68 -1.37 13.29 -8.08
CA LYS A 68 -1.81 13.91 -9.34
C LYS A 68 -1.21 15.30 -9.40
N GLU A 69 -0.34 15.55 -10.39
CA GLU A 69 0.15 16.91 -10.68
C GLU A 69 -0.97 17.90 -10.98
#